data_AF-A0A8X6JEC2-F1
#
_entry.id   AF-A0A8X6JEC2-F1
#
_cell.length_a   1.000
_cell.length_b   1.000
_cell.length_c   1.000
_cell.angle_alpha   90.00
_cell.angle_beta   90.00
_cell.angle_gamma   90.00
#
_symmetry.space_group_name_H-M   'P 1'
#
loop_
_entity.id
_entity.type
_entity.pdbx_description
1 polymer ?
#
loop_
_entity_poly.entity_id
_entity_poly.type
_entity_poly.pdbx_seq_one_letter_code
_entity_poly.pdbx_strand_id
1 'polypeptide(L)'
;MNENCWLELAQIRKRITESAMSMVFDCIFQKLLLNVVSKITPNVVVNTDISEVESILTTSLIELFYEYLGSSITDVFECFGCSQEYANQLGHECITMDHETRLQLYGDLAFFAMNFEQLIQDFIQRNIQMLNYLNPMFVNKWDMLSIFDSAKSMYIASDPNRLY
;
A
#
# COMPACT_ATOMS: atom_id res chain seq x y z
N MET A 1 -14.43 23.43 -19.74
CA MET A 1 -14.41 23.28 -18.27
C MET A 1 -13.34 24.22 -17.74
N ASN A 2 -13.60 25.02 -16.70
CA ASN A 2 -12.60 25.98 -16.18
C ASN A 2 -11.63 25.28 -15.21
N GLU A 3 -10.48 25.90 -14.95
CA GLU A 3 -9.43 25.36 -14.06
C GLU A 3 -9.93 25.14 -12.63
N ASN A 4 -10.82 26.02 -12.13
CA ASN A 4 -11.41 25.92 -10.81
C ASN A 4 -12.25 24.63 -10.64
N CYS A 5 -13.04 24.25 -11.64
CA CYS A 5 -13.82 23.01 -11.62
C CYS A 5 -12.90 21.78 -11.54
N TRP A 6 -11.74 21.80 -12.20
CA TRP A 6 -10.78 20.69 -12.10
C TRP A 6 -10.14 20.59 -10.71
N LEU A 7 -9.79 21.73 -10.11
CA LEU A 7 -9.28 21.78 -8.75
C LEU A 7 -10.30 21.27 -7.73
N GLU A 8 -11.57 21.67 -7.87
CA GLU A 8 -12.66 21.17 -7.01
C GLU A 8 -12.84 19.65 -7.16
N LEU A 9 -12.85 19.13 -8.38
CA LEU A 9 -12.95 17.68 -8.63
C LEU A 9 -11.76 16.92 -8.05
N ALA A 10 -10.54 17.45 -8.16
CA ALA A 10 -9.34 16.84 -7.58
C ALA A 10 -9.41 16.79 -6.04
N GLN A 11 -9.91 17.86 -5.40
CA GLN A 11 -10.12 17.88 -3.95
C GLN A 11 -11.21 16.88 -3.51
N ILE A 12 -12.30 16.78 -4.26
CA ILE A 12 -13.37 15.80 -3.98
C ILE A 12 -12.81 14.38 -4.10
N ARG A 13 -12.08 14.07 -5.18
CA ARG A 13 -11.42 12.78 -5.37
C ARG A 13 -10.54 12.46 -4.17
N LYS A 14 -9.64 13.37 -3.79
CA LYS A 14 -8.74 13.18 -2.65
C LYS A 14 -9.49 12.83 -1.36
N ARG A 15 -10.54 13.59 -1.02
CA ARG A 15 -11.35 13.35 0.20
C ARG A 15 -12.06 12.00 0.18
N ILE A 16 -12.59 11.61 -0.99
CA ILE A 16 -13.24 10.31 -1.17
C ILE A 16 -12.21 9.19 -0.98
N THR A 17 -11.05 9.30 -1.64
CA THR A 17 -9.95 8.34 -1.52
C THR A 17 -9.51 8.19 -0.07
N GLU A 18 -9.20 9.29 0.63
CA GLU A 18 -8.78 9.25 2.04
C GLU A 18 -9.81 8.55 2.94
N SER A 19 -11.10 8.87 2.75
CA SER A 19 -12.19 8.25 3.51
C SER A 19 -12.33 6.76 3.23
N ALA A 20 -12.23 6.37 1.95
CA ALA A 20 -12.31 4.97 1.54
C ALA A 20 -11.08 4.17 1.97
N MET A 21 -9.88 4.75 1.94
CA MET A 21 -8.65 4.13 2.46
C MET A 21 -8.74 3.85 3.95
N SER A 22 -9.16 4.84 4.75
CA SER A 22 -9.40 4.64 6.20
C SER A 22 -10.41 3.51 6.42
N MET A 23 -11.52 3.50 5.68
CA MET A 23 -12.51 2.41 5.80
C MET A 23 -11.91 1.05 5.44
N VAL A 24 -11.14 0.94 4.35
CA VAL A 24 -10.49 -0.32 3.95
C VAL A 24 -9.51 -0.79 5.03
N PHE A 25 -8.64 0.10 5.53
CA PHE A 25 -7.68 -0.28 6.54
C PHE A 25 -8.32 -0.66 7.87
N ASP A 26 -9.20 0.19 8.40
CA ASP A 26 -9.81 0.02 9.71
C ASP A 26 -10.83 -1.12 9.72
N CYS A 27 -11.64 -1.25 8.66
CA CYS A 27 -12.76 -2.19 8.65
C CYS A 27 -12.45 -3.52 7.97
N ILE A 28 -11.56 -3.54 6.96
CA ILE A 28 -11.31 -4.72 6.13
C ILE A 28 -9.96 -5.32 6.48
N PHE A 29 -8.88 -4.59 6.23
CA PHE A 29 -7.51 -5.08 6.39
C PHE A 29 -7.24 -5.53 7.83
N GLN A 30 -7.54 -4.66 8.80
CA GLN A 30 -7.30 -4.98 10.21
C GLN A 30 -8.12 -6.19 10.67
N LYS A 31 -9.38 -6.32 10.24
CA LYS A 31 -10.21 -7.49 10.57
C LYS A 31 -9.68 -8.78 9.94
N LEU A 32 -9.27 -8.74 8.67
CA LEU A 32 -8.68 -9.89 7.98
C LEU A 32 -7.40 -10.33 8.69
N LEU A 33 -6.53 -9.39 9.03
CA LEU A 33 -5.27 -9.68 9.71
C LEU A 33 -5.53 -10.25 11.11
N LEU A 34 -6.39 -9.62 11.91
CA LEU A 34 -6.74 -10.13 13.24
C LEU A 34 -7.36 -11.54 13.20
N ASN A 35 -8.16 -11.85 12.18
CA ASN A 35 -8.72 -13.18 11.98
C ASN A 35 -7.64 -14.24 11.69
N VAL A 36 -6.59 -13.87 10.95
CA VAL A 36 -5.46 -14.78 10.71
C VAL A 36 -4.60 -14.91 11.97
N VAL A 37 -4.25 -13.79 12.62
CA VAL A 37 -3.40 -13.76 13.82
C VAL A 37 -4.03 -14.52 14.98
N SER A 38 -5.33 -14.33 15.24
CA SER A 38 -6.03 -15.02 16.34
C SER A 38 -6.08 -16.55 16.20
N LYS A 39 -5.88 -17.09 14.99
CA LYS A 39 -5.80 -18.54 14.75
C LYS A 39 -4.38 -19.09 14.97
N ILE A 40 -3.36 -18.24 14.84
CA ILE A 40 -1.95 -18.65 14.86
C ILE A 40 -1.37 -18.50 16.26
N THR A 41 -1.67 -17.40 16.94
CA THR A 41 -0.99 -17.03 18.18
C THR A 41 -1.84 -17.43 19.38
N PRO A 42 -1.33 -18.26 20.32
CA PRO A 42 -2.00 -18.43 21.60
C PRO A 42 -2.04 -17.07 22.33
N ASN A 43 -3.11 -16.78 23.07
CA ASN A 43 -3.31 -15.54 23.83
C ASN A 43 -2.30 -15.39 25.00
N VAL A 44 -1.00 -15.42 24.73
CA VAL A 44 0.06 -15.31 25.72
C VAL A 44 0.55 -13.87 25.70
N VAL A 45 0.36 -13.20 26.84
CA VAL A 45 0.94 -11.89 27.11
C VAL A 45 2.46 -12.08 27.23
N VAL A 46 3.20 -11.79 26.16
CA VAL A 46 4.66 -11.80 26.19
C VAL A 46 5.10 -10.56 26.99
N ASN A 47 5.59 -10.78 28.20
CA ASN A 47 5.99 -9.74 29.16
C ASN A 47 7.40 -9.19 28.91
N THR A 48 7.88 -9.30 27.66
CA THR A 48 9.24 -8.93 27.23
C THR A 48 9.19 -7.63 26.43
N ASP A 49 10.30 -6.89 26.37
CA ASP A 49 10.43 -5.73 25.50
C ASP A 49 10.35 -6.20 24.03
N ILE A 50 9.19 -6.00 23.40
CA ILE A 50 8.90 -6.41 22.02
C ILE A 50 9.09 -5.26 21.03
N SER A 51 9.57 -4.08 21.46
CA SER A 51 9.68 -2.88 20.60
C SER A 51 10.50 -3.12 19.34
N GLU A 52 11.60 -3.87 19.44
CA GLU A 52 12.43 -4.25 18.29
C GLU A 52 11.66 -5.15 17.31
N VAL A 53 10.91 -6.13 17.81
CA VAL A 53 10.08 -7.02 16.99
C VAL A 53 8.92 -6.25 16.36
N GLU A 54 8.29 -5.34 17.10
CA GLU A 54 7.24 -4.45 16.59
C GLU A 54 7.77 -3.61 15.40
N SER A 55 9.00 -3.07 15.51
CA SER A 55 9.66 -2.33 14.44
C SER A 55 9.95 -3.20 13.20
N ILE A 56 10.46 -4.42 13.40
CA ILE A 56 10.75 -5.36 12.30
C ILE A 56 9.47 -5.75 11.56
N LEU A 57 8.41 -6.10 12.28
CA LEU A 57 7.12 -6.47 11.68
C LEU A 57 6.49 -5.28 10.94
N THR A 58 6.57 -4.09 11.50
CA THR A 58 6.08 -2.86 10.85
C THR A 58 6.87 -2.57 9.57
N THR A 59 8.20 -2.68 9.62
CA THR A 59 9.06 -2.51 8.43
C THR A 59 8.74 -3.54 7.35
N SER A 60 8.57 -4.81 7.72
CA SER A 60 8.20 -5.86 6.78
C SER A 60 6.84 -5.59 6.11
N LEU A 61 5.89 -5.01 6.84
CA LEU A 61 4.60 -4.62 6.27
C LEU A 61 4.74 -3.42 5.31
N ILE A 62 5.59 -2.43 5.63
CA ILE A 62 5.90 -1.31 4.73
C ILE A 62 6.50 -1.82 3.42
N GLU A 63 7.47 -2.73 3.49
CA GLU A 63 8.09 -3.34 2.30
C GLU A 63 7.06 -4.07 1.44
N LEU A 64 6.17 -4.85 2.05
CA LEU A 64 5.11 -5.54 1.32
C LEU A 64 4.11 -4.57 0.68
N PHE A 65 3.70 -3.52 1.36
CA PHE A 65 2.87 -2.48 0.74
C PHE A 65 3.59 -1.80 -0.42
N TYR A 66 4.90 -1.55 -0.31
CA TYR A 66 5.70 -1.00 -1.40
C TYR A 66 5.70 -1.94 -2.63
N GLU A 67 5.95 -3.24 -2.42
CA GLU A 67 5.93 -4.26 -3.47
C GLU A 67 4.55 -4.34 -4.15
N TYR A 68 3.48 -4.40 -3.36
CA TYR A 68 2.10 -4.46 -3.85
C TYR A 68 1.67 -3.18 -4.54
N LEU A 69 2.11 -2.01 -4.06
CA LEU A 69 1.87 -0.72 -4.71
C LEU A 69 2.55 -0.68 -6.07
N GLY A 70 3.80 -1.11 -6.16
CA GLY A 70 4.51 -1.20 -7.43
C GLY A 70 3.78 -2.09 -8.43
N SER A 71 3.44 -3.33 -8.04
CA SER A 71 2.69 -4.26 -8.89
C SER A 71 1.33 -3.71 -9.30
N SER A 72 0.54 -3.21 -8.35
CA SER A 72 -0.82 -2.74 -8.62
C SER A 72 -0.81 -1.46 -9.46
N ILE A 73 0.20 -0.59 -9.31
CA ILE A 73 0.41 0.52 -10.23
C ILE A 73 0.65 -0.04 -11.62
N THR A 74 1.59 -0.97 -11.81
CA THR A 74 1.85 -1.58 -13.13
C THR A 74 0.61 -2.22 -13.74
N ASP A 75 -0.22 -2.91 -12.97
CA ASP A 75 -1.45 -3.55 -13.44
C ASP A 75 -2.51 -2.53 -13.86
N VAL A 76 -2.71 -1.47 -13.06
CA VAL A 76 -3.57 -0.33 -13.43
C VAL A 76 -2.99 0.41 -14.64
N PHE A 77 -1.67 0.38 -14.77
CA PHE A 77 -0.87 0.99 -15.82
C PHE A 77 -0.84 0.16 -17.12
N GLU A 78 -1.61 -0.94 -17.25
CA GLU A 78 -1.94 -1.52 -18.56
C GLU A 78 -2.80 -0.55 -19.38
N CYS A 79 -2.22 0.60 -19.72
CA CYS A 79 -2.70 1.53 -20.71
C CYS A 79 -2.92 0.74 -21.98
N PHE A 80 -4.14 0.80 -22.53
CA PHE A 80 -4.46 0.20 -23.83
C PHE A 80 -3.51 0.63 -24.97
N GLY A 81 -2.73 1.71 -24.79
CA GLY A 81 -1.65 2.15 -25.69
C GLY A 81 -0.28 1.51 -25.45
N CYS A 82 -0.03 0.86 -24.31
CA CYS A 82 1.18 0.07 -24.04
C CYS A 82 1.01 -1.40 -24.46
N SER A 83 -0.21 -1.93 -24.43
CA SER A 83 -0.55 -3.30 -24.84
C SER A 83 -0.87 -3.46 -26.32
N GLN A 84 -1.16 -2.36 -27.03
CA GLN A 84 -1.22 -2.34 -28.49
C GLN A 84 0.02 -1.67 -29.03
N GLU A 85 0.72 -2.34 -29.95
CA GLU A 85 1.91 -1.90 -30.70
C GLU A 85 1.70 -0.63 -31.55
N TYR A 86 1.12 0.42 -30.98
CA TYR A 86 1.10 1.73 -31.59
C TYR A 86 2.12 2.58 -30.86
N ALA A 87 3.08 3.10 -31.61
CA ALA A 87 3.97 4.20 -31.25
C ALA A 87 3.13 5.46 -30.95
N ASN A 88 2.35 5.39 -29.89
CA ASN A 88 1.43 6.37 -29.38
C ASN A 88 2.17 7.06 -28.23
N GLN A 89 2.24 8.39 -28.32
CA GLN A 89 2.96 9.24 -27.39
C GLN A 89 2.58 9.00 -25.92
N LEU A 90 1.33 8.62 -25.64
CA LEU A 90 0.81 8.30 -24.30
C LEU A 90 1.44 7.03 -23.69
N GLY A 91 1.80 6.06 -24.54
CA GLY A 91 2.50 4.85 -24.10
C GLY A 91 3.96 5.13 -23.72
N HIS A 92 4.61 6.02 -24.47
CA HIS A 92 5.97 6.49 -24.16
C HIS A 92 5.99 7.39 -22.92
N GLU A 93 5.03 8.31 -22.80
CA GLU A 93 4.92 9.27 -21.69
C GLU A 93 4.84 8.58 -20.33
N CYS A 94 4.30 7.36 -20.27
CA CYS A 94 4.21 6.64 -19.01
C CYS A 94 5.42 5.82 -18.61
N ILE A 95 6.18 5.29 -19.57
CA ILE A 95 7.48 4.69 -19.27
C ILE A 95 8.43 5.77 -18.72
N THR A 96 8.31 7.01 -19.21
CA THR A 96 9.14 8.15 -18.79
C THR A 96 8.63 8.91 -17.56
N MET A 97 7.42 8.61 -17.09
CA MET A 97 6.83 9.28 -15.93
C MET A 97 7.54 8.90 -14.63
N ASP A 98 7.88 9.90 -13.82
CA ASP A 98 8.42 9.71 -12.48
C ASP A 98 7.40 9.04 -11.55
N HIS A 99 7.89 8.40 -10.50
CA HIS A 99 7.06 7.62 -9.57
C HIS A 99 6.08 8.49 -8.79
N GLU A 100 6.41 9.75 -8.50
CA GLU A 100 5.50 10.66 -7.79
C GLU A 100 4.30 11.01 -8.67
N THR A 101 4.53 11.36 -9.93
CA THR A 101 3.46 11.61 -10.90
C THR A 101 2.61 10.36 -11.14
N ARG A 102 3.23 9.18 -11.25
CA ARG A 102 2.49 7.89 -11.36
C ARG A 102 1.58 7.68 -10.17
N LEU A 103 2.08 7.91 -8.96
CA LEU A 103 1.32 7.75 -7.74
C LEU A 103 0.16 8.75 -7.63
N GLN A 104 0.36 10.00 -8.05
CA GLN A 104 -0.71 11.01 -8.08
C GLN A 104 -1.83 10.63 -9.06
N LEU A 105 -1.50 10.05 -10.21
CA LEU A 105 -2.48 9.68 -11.22
C LEU A 105 -3.20 8.37 -10.85
N TYR A 106 -2.45 7.34 -10.46
CA TYR A 106 -2.92 5.95 -10.37
C TYR A 106 -2.91 5.37 -8.97
N GLY A 107 -2.30 6.04 -7.98
CA GLY A 107 -2.11 5.50 -6.63
C GLY A 107 -3.39 5.06 -5.95
N ASP A 108 -4.47 5.84 -6.09
CA ASP A 108 -5.79 5.50 -5.53
C ASP A 108 -6.32 4.20 -6.14
N LEU A 109 -6.26 4.07 -7.47
CA LEU A 109 -6.72 2.88 -8.19
C LEU A 109 -5.86 1.68 -7.84
N ALA A 110 -4.53 1.85 -7.81
CA ALA A 110 -3.59 0.82 -7.43
C ALA A 110 -3.88 0.31 -6.00
N PHE A 111 -4.12 1.22 -5.05
CA PHE A 111 -4.52 0.85 -3.69
C PHE A 111 -5.82 0.03 -3.68
N PHE A 112 -6.87 0.47 -4.36
CA PHE A 112 -8.14 -0.26 -4.38
C PHE A 112 -8.10 -1.56 -5.17
N ALA A 113 -7.12 -1.73 -6.07
CA ALA A 113 -6.88 -2.96 -6.81
C ALA A 113 -6.05 -3.98 -6.02
N MET A 114 -5.43 -3.60 -4.89
CA MET A 114 -4.60 -4.50 -4.09
C MET A 114 -5.40 -5.69 -3.57
N ASN A 115 -4.84 -6.89 -3.74
CA ASN A 115 -5.35 -8.09 -3.10
C ASN A 115 -4.88 -8.14 -1.63
N PHE A 116 -5.62 -7.49 -0.73
CA PHE A 116 -5.29 -7.45 0.69
C PHE A 116 -5.28 -8.83 1.37
N GLU A 117 -6.10 -9.78 0.90
CA GLU A 117 -6.09 -11.14 1.45
C GLU A 117 -4.74 -11.82 1.17
N GLN A 118 -4.25 -11.73 -0.08
CA GLN A 118 -2.96 -12.28 -0.45
C GLN A 118 -1.80 -11.54 0.26
N LEU A 119 -1.86 -10.21 0.33
CA LEU A 119 -0.86 -9.41 1.06
C LEU A 119 -0.71 -9.87 2.51
N ILE A 120 -1.83 -10.15 3.19
CA ILE A 120 -1.81 -10.67 4.56
C ILE A 120 -1.17 -12.07 4.62
N GLN A 121 -1.47 -12.97 3.68
CA GLN A 121 -0.83 -14.29 3.65
C GLN A 121 0.68 -14.17 3.45
N ASP A 122 1.12 -13.32 2.52
CA ASP A 122 2.53 -13.06 2.24
C ASP A 122 3.23 -12.46 3.46
N PHE A 123 2.56 -11.53 4.16
CA PHE A 123 3.05 -10.97 5.42
C PHE A 123 3.27 -12.03 6.49
N ILE A 124 2.30 -12.92 6.69
CA ILE A 124 2.40 -14.00 7.66
C ILE A 124 3.52 -14.98 7.29
N GLN A 125 3.63 -15.34 6.01
CA GLN A 125 4.68 -16.24 5.52
C GLN A 125 6.08 -15.63 5.67
N ARG A 126 6.25 -14.35 5.29
CA ARG A 126 7.53 -13.62 5.39
C ARG A 126 8.00 -13.49 6.85
N ASN A 127 7.05 -13.45 7.79
CA ASN A 127 7.32 -13.25 9.21
C ASN A 127 7.08 -14.50 10.06
N ILE A 128 7.09 -15.71 9.48
CA ILE A 128 6.70 -16.95 10.16
C ILE A 128 7.43 -17.21 11.48
N GLN A 129 8.70 -16.81 11.56
CA GLN A 129 9.55 -16.97 12.75
C GLN A 129 9.17 -16.02 13.91
N MET A 130 8.48 -14.92 13.61
CA MET A 130 8.12 -13.86 14.55
C MET A 130 6.60 -13.82 14.83
N LEU A 131 5.80 -14.75 14.29
CA LEU A 131 4.35 -14.77 14.47
C LEU A 131 3.92 -14.91 15.93
N ASN A 132 4.75 -15.53 16.78
CA ASN A 132 4.47 -15.65 18.21
C ASN A 132 4.41 -14.29 18.93
N TYR A 133 4.98 -13.23 18.35
CA TYR A 133 4.94 -11.87 18.86
C TYR A 133 3.78 -11.06 18.27
N LEU A 134 3.28 -11.46 17.09
CA LEU A 134 2.14 -10.84 16.44
C LEU A 134 0.86 -11.22 17.18
N ASN A 135 0.23 -10.24 17.82
CA ASN A 135 -0.97 -10.44 18.62
C ASN A 135 -1.97 -9.29 18.39
N PRO A 136 -3.25 -9.46 18.77
CA PRO A 136 -4.27 -8.45 18.53
C PRO A 136 -3.96 -7.07 19.13
N MET A 137 -3.36 -7.01 20.33
CA MET A 137 -3.00 -5.73 20.96
C MET A 137 -1.96 -4.97 20.15
N PHE A 138 -1.00 -5.67 19.54
CA PHE A 138 0.00 -5.06 18.68
C PHE A 138 -0.62 -4.56 17.37
N VAL A 139 -1.40 -5.40 16.68
CA VAL A 139 -2.08 -5.04 15.42
C VAL A 139 -3.03 -3.85 15.59
N ASN A 140 -3.66 -3.71 16.76
CA ASN A 140 -4.55 -2.58 17.06
C ASN A 140 -3.82 -1.25 17.25
N LYS A 141 -2.50 -1.25 17.49
CA LYS A 141 -1.70 -0.02 17.58
C LYS A 141 -1.23 0.49 16.22
N TRP A 142 -1.33 -0.31 15.16
CA TRP A 142 -0.85 0.10 13.85
C TRP A 142 -1.71 1.22 13.27
N ASP A 143 -1.05 2.33 13.00
CA ASP A 143 -1.58 3.35 12.10
C ASP A 143 -1.29 2.92 10.66
N MET A 144 -2.27 2.23 10.09
CA MET A 144 -2.17 1.67 8.74
C MET A 144 -2.01 2.75 7.66
N LEU A 145 -2.59 3.94 7.86
CA LEU A 145 -2.42 5.05 6.93
C LEU A 145 -0.97 5.54 6.94
N SER A 146 -0.39 5.75 8.13
CA SER A 146 1.02 6.15 8.25
C SER A 146 1.99 5.08 7.72
N ILE A 147 1.69 3.80 7.95
CA ILE A 147 2.46 2.67 7.40
C ILE A 147 2.42 2.71 5.87
N PHE A 148 1.23 2.90 5.29
CA PHE A 148 1.08 2.97 3.84
C PHE A 148 1.71 4.23 3.23
N ASP A 149 1.65 5.37 3.93
CA ASP A 149 2.36 6.60 3.54
C ASP A 149 3.88 6.39 3.50
N SER A 150 4.42 5.59 4.41
CA SER A 150 5.83 5.19 4.39
C SER A 150 6.16 4.34 3.17
N ALA A 151 5.27 3.41 2.78
CA ALA A 151 5.43 2.61 1.57
C ALA A 151 5.38 3.46 0.29
N LYS A 152 4.45 4.43 0.21
CA LYS A 152 4.40 5.43 -0.88
C LYS A 152 5.68 6.26 -0.97
N SER A 153 6.21 6.69 0.18
CA SER A 153 7.46 7.45 0.24
C SER A 153 8.64 6.61 -0.24
N MET A 154 8.70 5.33 0.13
CA MET A 154 9.69 4.38 -0.36
C MET A 154 9.57 4.17 -1.88
N TYR A 155 8.35 4.08 -2.41
CA TYR A 155 8.10 3.98 -3.85
C TYR A 155 8.62 5.19 -4.63
N ILE A 156 8.33 6.41 -4.15
CA ILE A 156 8.87 7.63 -4.77
C ILE A 156 10.39 7.68 -4.65
N ALA A 157 10.95 7.23 -3.52
CA ALA A 157 12.38 7.22 -3.30
C ALA A 157 13.15 6.22 -4.17
N SER A 158 12.49 5.16 -4.65
CA SER A 158 13.09 4.17 -5.54
C SER A 158 13.05 4.57 -7.02
N ASP A 159 12.56 5.76 -7.35
CA ASP A 159 12.49 6.24 -8.73
C ASP A 159 13.89 6.39 -9.36
N PRO A 160 14.21 5.62 -10.41
CA PRO A 160 15.50 5.72 -11.10
C PRO A 160 15.71 7.09 -11.77
N ASN A 161 14.65 7.84 -12.05
CA ASN A 161 14.68 9.13 -12.73
C ASN A 161 14.83 10.33 -11.78
N ARG A 162 14.83 10.12 -10.45
CA ARG A 162 14.84 11.21 -9.45
C ARG A 162 16.13 12.05 -9.43
N LEU A 163 17.16 11.64 -10.16
CA LEU A 163 18.48 12.29 -10.24
C LEU A 163 18.72 13.08 -11.54
N TYR A 164 17.71 13.23 -12.40
CA TYR A 164 17.80 14.01 -13.65
C TYR A 164 16.85 15.20 -13.65
#